data_AF-A0AAW4H896-F1
#
_entry.id   AF-A0AAW4H896-F1
#
_cell.length_a   1.000
_cell.length_b   1.000
_cell.length_c   1.000
_cell.angle_alpha   90.00
_cell.angle_beta   90.00
_cell.angle_gamma   90.00
#
_symmetry.space_group_name_H-M   'P 1'
#
loop_
_entity.id
_entity.type
_entity.pdbx_description
1 polymer ?
#
loop_
_entity_poly.entity_id
_entity_poly.type
_entity_poly.pdbx_seq_one_letter_code
_entity_poly.pdbx_strand_id
1 'polypeptide(L)'
;MSSRHKSFKRRPISLINTWHCKLIFRRVISKLSILNVVWDYITKVISSPVILGVITLIQLTAGAVLGANISLAFPTTSYNSLDVESLSLIIWQGIHPFTLYTVLFAIMITLVRALTDSYVDIKRQNLAIRLAEEQRSLPDSLWLRNYHEKYIPEIMNINNSIKQAFDDGSYDDDVIKQSITTLLEISRDMAMSWDSKNKEDYSSNLMLYAPSSIKIASFIKKYWSRNHLFFDSNNPYSAKDEISGILFVAGSVNSHSKFYGNGEHDSEKNQPLILPVCLDDEQAHNEFLSKQSLPGAPEAFRSGSYHYIENVLDEIEKWLTEDYWYYFDESQAQQLYDHYRADHSGKSLISIPILLPITVQELESGVNLNKGTIVGVLNVYSRNIRMLRGNATDFHEFCRPLVSSLALCIAAYEIWTKLPSGDNETPSDTEGTPEGLAKDSEGE
;
A
#
# COMPACT_ATOMS: atom_id res chain seq x y z
N MET A 1 32.43 10.43 -1.03
CA MET A 1 31.74 11.65 -0.55
C MET A 1 31.81 12.72 -1.62
N SER A 2 30.72 12.92 -2.37
CA SER A 2 30.51 14.08 -3.24
C SER A 2 29.02 14.34 -3.26
N SER A 3 28.57 15.24 -2.39
CA SER A 3 27.19 15.73 -2.32
C SER A 3 26.89 16.57 -3.55
N ARG A 4 26.38 15.95 -4.63
CA ARG A 4 25.72 16.70 -5.69
C ARG A 4 24.37 17.18 -5.17
N HIS A 5 24.28 18.48 -4.91
CA HIS A 5 23.00 19.18 -4.80
C HIS A 5 22.17 18.90 -6.06
N LYS A 6 21.21 17.98 -6.00
CA LYS A 6 20.14 17.90 -6.99
C LYS A 6 19.28 19.14 -6.81
N SER A 7 19.41 20.13 -7.71
CA SER A 7 18.42 21.20 -7.79
C SER A 7 17.11 20.56 -8.22
N PHE A 8 16.11 20.50 -7.33
CA PHE A 8 14.75 20.09 -7.67
C PHE A 8 14.15 21.12 -8.64
N LYS A 9 14.41 20.97 -9.94
CA LYS A 9 13.73 21.71 -10.98
C LYS A 9 12.36 21.07 -11.16
N ARG A 10 11.32 21.73 -10.66
CA ARG A 10 9.92 21.34 -10.88
C ARG A 10 9.53 21.57 -12.34
N ARG A 11 8.58 20.77 -12.83
CA ARG A 11 7.96 21.00 -14.15
C ARG A 11 7.46 22.44 -14.24
N PRO A 12 7.77 23.19 -15.33
CA PRO A 12 7.29 24.55 -15.50
C PRO A 12 5.75 24.58 -15.54
N ILE A 13 5.16 25.45 -14.70
CA ILE A 13 3.71 25.56 -14.56
C ILE A 13 3.15 26.24 -15.80
N SER A 14 2.49 25.48 -16.67
CA SER A 14 1.66 26.02 -17.75
C SER A 14 0.32 26.49 -17.16
N LEU A 15 0.08 27.80 -17.15
CA LEU A 15 -1.21 28.40 -16.74
C LEU A 15 -2.37 28.03 -17.70
N ILE A 16 -2.04 27.56 -18.89
CA ILE A 16 -3.01 27.19 -19.94
C ILE A 16 -3.47 25.74 -19.79
N ASN A 17 -2.73 24.89 -19.05
CA ASN A 17 -3.07 23.47 -18.89
C ASN A 17 -3.77 23.14 -17.57
N THR A 18 -4.86 22.38 -17.70
CA THR A 18 -5.83 22.17 -16.62
C THR A 18 -5.40 21.14 -15.58
N TRP A 19 -4.44 20.25 -15.86
CA TRP A 19 -4.08 19.20 -14.88
C TRP A 19 -3.28 19.73 -13.70
N HIS A 20 -2.15 20.40 -13.93
CA HIS A 20 -1.38 21.00 -12.84
C HIS A 20 -2.20 22.03 -12.06
N CYS A 21 -2.99 22.85 -12.76
CA CYS A 21 -3.96 23.74 -12.12
C CYS A 21 -4.98 22.95 -11.30
N LYS A 22 -5.55 21.83 -11.78
CA LYS A 22 -6.46 20.98 -11.00
C LYS A 22 -5.79 20.35 -9.78
N LEU A 23 -4.54 19.89 -9.89
CA LEU A 23 -3.78 19.33 -8.76
C LEU A 23 -3.48 20.39 -7.71
N ILE A 24 -2.97 21.55 -8.13
CA ILE A 24 -2.71 22.69 -7.24
C ILE A 24 -4.02 23.15 -6.61
N PHE A 25 -5.09 23.31 -7.39
CA PHE A 25 -6.41 23.70 -6.90
C PHE A 25 -6.97 22.67 -5.93
N ARG A 26 -6.78 21.35 -6.16
CA ARG A 26 -7.14 20.31 -5.19
C ARG A 26 -6.29 20.36 -3.92
N ARG A 27 -4.99 20.61 -4.01
CA ARG A 27 -4.12 20.85 -2.86
C ARG A 27 -4.56 22.09 -2.07
N VAL A 28 -5.04 23.12 -2.77
CA VAL A 28 -5.57 24.34 -2.16
C VAL A 28 -6.95 24.08 -1.54
N ILE A 29 -7.82 23.28 -2.17
CA ILE A 29 -9.12 22.87 -1.62
C ILE A 29 -8.96 21.95 -0.41
N SER A 30 -8.01 21.02 -0.41
CA SER A 30 -7.71 20.23 0.79
C SER A 30 -7.14 21.10 1.91
N LYS A 31 -6.43 22.17 1.56
CA LYS A 31 -6.02 23.25 2.47
C LYS A 31 -7.13 24.25 2.81
N LEU A 32 -8.28 24.26 2.15
CA LEU A 32 -9.48 25.01 2.56
C LEU A 32 -10.08 24.48 3.89
N SER A 33 -9.48 23.41 4.44
CA SER A 33 -9.45 23.11 5.88
C SER A 33 -9.03 24.30 6.77
N ILE A 34 -8.53 25.42 6.21
CA ILE A 34 -8.39 26.70 6.91
C ILE A 34 -9.69 27.13 7.61
N LEU A 35 -10.88 26.82 7.07
CA LEU A 35 -12.15 27.06 7.79
C LEU A 35 -12.25 26.25 9.09
N ASN A 36 -11.77 25.01 9.10
CA ASN A 36 -11.65 24.20 10.31
C ASN A 36 -10.54 24.73 11.23
N VAL A 37 -9.46 25.31 10.69
CA VAL A 37 -8.40 25.96 11.48
C VAL A 37 -8.92 27.23 12.17
N VAL A 38 -9.76 28.01 11.49
CA VAL A 38 -10.42 29.20 12.05
C VAL A 38 -11.43 28.78 13.12
N TRP A 39 -12.23 27.74 12.87
CA TRP A 39 -13.13 27.17 13.89
C TRP A 39 -12.36 26.61 15.10
N ASP A 40 -11.23 25.93 14.87
CA ASP A 40 -10.33 25.44 15.92
C ASP A 40 -9.69 26.58 16.71
N TYR A 41 -9.40 27.71 16.06
CA TYR A 41 -8.88 28.89 16.72
C TYR A 41 -9.95 29.54 17.60
N ILE A 42 -11.17 29.69 17.08
CA ILE A 42 -12.33 30.24 17.83
C ILE A 42 -12.64 29.36 19.06
N THR A 43 -12.70 28.04 18.88
CA THR A 43 -12.96 27.10 19.98
C THR A 43 -11.82 27.10 21.01
N LYS A 44 -10.55 27.19 20.59
CA LYS A 44 -9.40 27.38 21.51
C LYS A 44 -9.51 28.65 22.33
N VAL A 45 -9.87 29.77 21.70
CA VAL A 45 -10.05 31.07 22.38
C VAL A 45 -11.17 30.97 23.41
N ILE A 46 -12.34 30.42 23.04
CA ILE A 46 -13.50 30.22 23.94
C ILE A 46 -13.16 29.30 25.13
N SER A 47 -12.40 28.23 24.88
CA SER A 47 -11.93 27.31 25.93
C SER A 47 -10.80 27.87 26.80
N SER A 48 -10.32 29.09 26.54
CA SER A 48 -9.16 29.63 27.26
C SER A 48 -9.45 29.88 28.75
N PRO A 49 -8.41 29.83 29.61
CA PRO A 49 -8.54 30.19 31.03
C PRO A 49 -8.89 31.66 31.23
N VAL A 50 -8.50 32.54 30.30
CA VAL A 50 -8.80 33.98 30.37
C VAL A 50 -10.30 34.21 30.20
N ILE A 51 -10.92 33.57 29.20
CA ILE A 51 -12.38 33.64 29.02
C ILE A 51 -13.11 32.97 30.19
N LEU A 52 -12.51 31.99 30.87
CA LEU A 52 -13.09 31.42 32.10
C LEU A 52 -13.18 32.48 33.20
N GLY A 53 -12.12 33.26 33.37
CA GLY A 53 -12.10 34.40 34.29
C GLY A 53 -13.17 35.43 33.97
N VAL A 54 -13.38 35.74 32.68
CA VAL A 54 -14.42 36.69 32.25
C VAL A 54 -15.83 36.13 32.52
N ILE A 55 -16.08 34.87 32.20
CA ILE A 55 -17.39 34.23 32.40
C ILE A 55 -17.71 34.12 33.89
N THR A 56 -16.75 33.73 34.72
CA THR A 56 -16.92 33.66 36.17
C THR A 56 -17.18 35.04 36.78
N LEU A 57 -16.55 36.10 36.28
CA LEU A 57 -16.85 37.47 36.68
C LEU A 57 -18.29 37.88 36.30
N ILE A 58 -18.74 37.54 35.10
CA ILE A 58 -20.12 37.78 34.65
C ILE A 58 -21.11 37.01 35.54
N GLN A 59 -20.82 35.76 35.88
CA GLN A 59 -21.65 34.95 36.79
C GLN A 59 -21.71 35.52 38.20
N LEU A 60 -20.57 35.96 38.76
CA LEU A 60 -20.51 36.60 40.07
C LEU A 60 -21.31 37.90 40.09
N THR A 61 -21.20 38.70 39.03
CA THR A 61 -21.94 39.96 38.88
C THR A 61 -23.44 39.69 38.73
N ALA A 62 -23.83 38.72 37.88
CA ALA A 62 -25.21 38.32 37.69
C ALA A 62 -25.83 37.78 38.99
N GLY A 63 -25.08 36.96 39.74
CA GLY A 63 -25.48 36.43 41.04
C GLY A 63 -25.64 37.53 42.10
N ALA A 64 -24.73 38.50 42.14
CA ALA A 64 -24.82 39.65 43.03
C ALA A 64 -26.03 40.56 42.72
N VAL A 65 -26.27 40.85 41.43
CA VAL A 65 -27.42 41.63 40.98
C VAL A 65 -28.73 40.89 41.24
N LEU A 66 -28.75 39.57 41.05
CA LEU A 66 -29.89 38.73 41.38
C LEU A 66 -30.16 38.76 42.90
N GLY A 67 -29.14 38.56 43.73
CA GLY A 67 -29.25 38.61 45.19
C GLY A 67 -29.73 39.96 45.71
N ALA A 68 -29.23 41.06 45.14
CA ALA A 68 -29.67 42.42 45.49
C ALA A 68 -31.15 42.66 45.11
N ASN A 69 -31.58 42.24 43.93
CA ASN A 69 -32.98 42.39 43.51
C ASN A 69 -33.93 41.51 44.33
N ILE A 70 -33.53 40.28 44.62
CA ILE A 70 -34.29 39.38 45.50
C ILE A 70 -34.42 40.01 46.90
N SER A 71 -33.33 40.55 47.45
CA SER A 71 -33.36 41.23 48.76
C SER A 71 -34.25 42.47 48.79
N LEU A 72 -34.41 43.18 47.68
CA LEU A 72 -35.32 44.33 47.57
C LEU A 72 -36.78 43.90 47.35
N ALA A 73 -37.00 42.76 46.70
CA ALA A 73 -38.32 42.22 46.42
C ALA A 73 -38.97 41.52 47.65
N PHE A 74 -38.19 41.18 48.67
CA PHE A 74 -38.68 40.60 49.93
C PHE A 74 -38.76 41.65 51.06
N PRO A 75 -39.90 42.33 51.27
CA PRO A 75 -40.10 43.17 52.45
C PRO A 75 -40.16 42.29 53.72
N THR A 76 -39.56 42.77 54.82
CA THR A 76 -39.31 42.07 56.09
C THR A 76 -40.57 41.73 56.92
N THR A 77 -41.76 41.68 56.34
CA THR A 77 -43.02 41.51 57.08
C THR A 77 -43.85 40.35 56.55
N SER A 78 -43.92 39.28 57.36
CA SER A 78 -44.73 38.05 57.27
C SER A 78 -44.20 36.90 56.39
N TYR A 79 -43.44 35.99 57.01
CA TYR A 79 -42.89 34.75 56.40
C TYR A 79 -43.78 33.51 56.57
N ASN A 80 -44.98 33.62 57.12
CA ASN A 80 -45.72 32.45 57.62
C ASN A 80 -46.58 31.70 56.59
N SER A 81 -46.54 32.05 55.30
CA SER A 81 -47.27 31.30 54.26
C SER A 81 -46.69 31.48 52.84
N LEU A 82 -45.39 31.29 52.64
CA LEU A 82 -44.80 31.26 51.31
C LEU A 82 -44.81 29.84 50.75
N ASP A 83 -45.77 29.56 49.86
CA ASP A 83 -45.78 28.35 49.03
C ASP A 83 -44.72 28.47 47.90
N VAL A 84 -44.16 27.34 47.44
CA VAL A 84 -43.09 27.29 46.43
C VAL A 84 -43.51 27.92 45.11
N GLU A 85 -44.78 27.72 44.73
CA GLU A 85 -45.35 28.29 43.52
C GLU A 85 -45.46 29.83 43.63
N SER A 86 -45.86 30.33 44.80
CA SER A 86 -45.94 31.77 45.09
C SER A 86 -44.55 32.42 45.13
N LEU A 87 -43.56 31.74 45.69
CA LEU A 87 -42.17 32.20 45.72
C LEU A 87 -41.59 32.28 44.29
N SER A 88 -41.86 31.28 43.46
CA SER A 88 -41.42 31.27 42.06
C SER A 88 -42.04 32.44 41.27
N LEU A 89 -43.31 32.75 41.52
CA LEU A 89 -44.04 33.81 40.84
C LEU A 89 -43.54 35.19 41.26
N ILE A 90 -43.25 35.39 42.55
CA ILE A 90 -42.63 36.62 43.09
C ILE A 90 -41.21 36.82 42.52
N ILE A 91 -40.42 35.75 42.41
CA ILE A 91 -39.06 35.83 41.85
C ILE A 91 -39.13 36.14 40.34
N TRP A 92 -39.91 35.40 39.55
CA TRP A 92 -39.92 35.59 38.10
C TRP A 92 -40.66 36.85 37.64
N GLN A 93 -41.68 37.32 38.37
CA GLN A 93 -42.44 38.54 38.02
C GLN A 93 -41.97 39.79 38.76
N GLY A 94 -41.31 39.65 39.92
CA GLY A 94 -40.79 40.75 40.73
C GLY A 94 -39.35 41.15 40.40
N ILE A 95 -38.63 40.36 39.60
CA ILE A 95 -37.29 40.69 39.13
C ILE A 95 -37.36 41.72 38.00
N HIS A 96 -36.55 42.78 38.11
CA HIS A 96 -36.39 43.76 37.05
C HIS A 96 -35.90 43.10 35.74
N PRO A 97 -36.49 43.42 34.57
CA PRO A 97 -36.17 42.75 33.30
C PRO A 97 -34.67 42.73 32.95
N PHE A 98 -33.94 43.79 33.30
CA PHE A 98 -32.49 43.87 33.12
C PHE A 98 -31.73 42.74 33.85
N THR A 99 -32.12 42.44 35.09
CA THR A 99 -31.51 41.39 35.92
C THR A 99 -31.80 40.01 35.35
N LEU A 100 -33.03 39.80 34.90
CA LEU A 100 -33.45 38.58 34.22
C LEU A 100 -32.60 38.29 32.99
N TYR A 101 -32.43 39.29 32.10
CA TYR A 101 -31.61 39.14 30.90
C TYR A 101 -30.13 38.91 31.22
N THR A 102 -29.60 39.55 32.26
CA THR A 102 -28.20 39.38 32.68
C THR A 102 -27.94 37.95 33.19
N VAL A 103 -28.87 37.38 33.97
CA VAL A 103 -28.78 36.01 34.46
C VAL A 103 -28.94 34.99 33.32
N LEU A 104 -29.91 35.19 32.43
CA LEU A 104 -30.11 34.33 31.26
C LEU A 104 -28.89 34.34 30.32
N PHE A 105 -28.30 35.52 30.12
CA PHE A 105 -27.08 35.67 29.33
C PHE A 105 -25.89 34.94 29.98
N ALA A 106 -25.73 35.05 31.30
CA ALA A 106 -24.69 34.32 32.03
C ALA A 106 -24.86 32.80 31.92
N ILE A 107 -26.09 32.29 32.05
CA ILE A 107 -26.42 30.86 31.87
C ILE A 107 -26.11 30.41 30.44
N MET A 108 -26.55 31.19 29.44
CA MET A 108 -26.35 30.86 28.03
C MET A 108 -24.85 30.79 27.66
N ILE A 109 -24.06 31.76 28.09
CA ILE A 109 -22.60 31.75 27.87
C ILE A 109 -21.93 30.56 28.56
N THR A 110 -22.38 30.20 29.76
CA THR A 110 -21.86 29.05 30.50
C THR A 110 -22.15 27.75 29.77
N LEU A 111 -23.36 27.60 29.23
CA LEU A 111 -23.75 26.43 28.45
C LEU A 111 -22.95 26.32 27.16
N VAL A 112 -22.82 27.43 26.40
CA VAL A 112 -22.01 27.47 25.17
C VAL A 112 -20.56 27.08 25.46
N ARG A 113 -20.01 27.56 26.58
CA ARG A 113 -18.68 27.18 27.02
C ARG A 113 -18.58 25.69 27.35
N ALA A 114 -19.49 25.15 28.16
CA ALA A 114 -19.47 23.74 28.56
C ALA A 114 -19.53 22.79 27.34
N LEU A 115 -20.34 23.13 26.34
CA LEU A 115 -20.40 22.41 25.07
C LEU A 115 -19.08 22.52 24.28
N THR A 116 -18.45 23.70 24.28
CA THR A 116 -17.16 23.93 23.61
C THR A 116 -16.03 23.15 24.28
N ASP A 117 -15.95 23.17 25.61
CA ASP A 117 -14.95 22.45 26.38
C ASP A 117 -15.11 20.93 26.19
N SER A 118 -16.35 20.42 26.22
CA SER A 118 -16.65 19.02 25.92
C SER A 118 -16.23 18.61 24.50
N TYR A 119 -16.51 19.44 23.50
CA TYR A 119 -16.09 19.20 22.12
C TYR A 119 -14.55 19.18 21.98
N VAL A 120 -13.86 20.14 22.61
CA VAL A 120 -12.40 20.23 22.58
C VAL A 120 -11.76 19.02 23.26
N ASP A 121 -12.29 18.55 24.38
CA ASP A 121 -11.76 17.40 25.10
C ASP A 121 -11.93 16.10 24.32
N ILE A 122 -13.10 15.87 23.70
CA ILE A 122 -13.31 14.72 22.80
C ILE A 122 -12.32 14.78 21.64
N LYS A 123 -12.11 15.97 21.06
CA LYS A 123 -11.15 16.15 19.97
C LYS A 123 -9.70 15.85 20.41
N ARG A 124 -9.30 16.32 21.59
CA ARG A 124 -7.96 16.06 22.17
C ARG A 124 -7.76 14.59 22.48
N GLN A 125 -8.74 13.91 23.04
CA GLN A 125 -8.66 12.47 23.30
C GLN A 125 -8.50 11.69 22.01
N ASN A 126 -9.33 11.97 20.99
CA ASN A 126 -9.21 11.32 19.69
C ASN A 126 -7.86 11.61 19.01
N LEU A 127 -7.34 12.83 19.13
CA LEU A 127 -6.04 13.19 18.59
C LEU A 127 -4.90 12.52 19.37
N ALA A 128 -5.00 12.41 20.70
CA ALA A 128 -4.02 11.71 21.52
C ALA A 128 -3.99 10.21 21.22
N ILE A 129 -5.16 9.59 21.01
CA ILE A 129 -5.27 8.18 20.58
C ILE A 129 -4.63 8.01 19.20
N ARG A 130 -4.97 8.87 18.23
CA ARG A 130 -4.34 8.83 16.89
C ARG A 130 -2.84 9.03 16.95
N LEU A 131 -2.35 10.01 17.70
CA LEU A 131 -0.91 10.24 17.84
C LEU A 131 -0.22 9.07 18.55
N ALA A 132 -0.85 8.47 19.56
CA ALA A 132 -0.33 7.29 20.22
C ALA A 132 -0.28 6.08 19.27
N GLU A 133 -1.30 5.90 18.43
CA GLU A 133 -1.33 4.88 17.37
C GLU A 133 -0.29 5.15 16.28
N GLU A 134 -0.12 6.41 15.86
CA GLU A 134 0.87 6.87 14.87
C GLU A 134 2.31 6.78 15.41
N GLN A 135 2.51 6.87 16.72
CA GLN A 135 3.81 6.73 17.38
C GLN A 135 4.19 5.27 17.67
N ARG A 136 3.24 4.32 17.58
CA ARG A 136 3.56 2.90 17.66
C ARG A 136 4.15 2.44 16.33
N SER A 137 5.45 2.55 16.15
CA SER A 137 6.16 1.99 14.99
C SER A 137 6.30 0.47 15.04
N LEU A 138 6.17 -0.13 16.22
CA LEU A 138 6.36 -1.56 16.46
C LEU A 138 5.02 -2.30 16.58
N PRO A 139 5.00 -3.60 16.23
CA PRO A 139 3.81 -4.43 16.36
C PRO A 139 3.60 -4.82 17.83
N ASP A 140 2.37 -5.23 18.17
CA ASP A 140 2.05 -5.63 19.54
C ASP A 140 2.72 -6.97 19.92
N SER A 141 2.87 -7.24 21.22
CA SER A 141 3.51 -8.49 21.71
C SER A 141 2.81 -9.77 21.21
N LEU A 142 1.50 -9.70 20.97
CA LEU A 142 0.73 -10.77 20.35
C LEU A 142 1.22 -11.11 18.94
N TRP A 143 1.61 -10.10 18.17
CA TRP A 143 2.15 -10.29 16.82
C TRP A 143 3.48 -11.04 16.88
N LEU A 144 4.38 -10.64 17.77
CA LEU A 144 5.68 -11.32 17.96
C LEU A 144 5.50 -12.78 18.38
N ARG A 145 4.54 -13.05 19.26
CA ARG A 145 4.19 -14.43 19.64
C ARG A 145 3.73 -15.23 18.43
N ASN A 146 2.80 -14.70 17.63
CA ASN A 146 2.31 -15.36 16.42
C ASN A 146 3.43 -15.57 15.39
N TYR A 147 4.37 -14.63 15.28
CA TYR A 147 5.54 -14.76 14.42
C TYR A 147 6.39 -15.98 14.80
N HIS A 148 6.71 -16.14 16.09
CA HIS A 148 7.53 -17.25 16.56
C HIS A 148 6.79 -18.59 16.63
N GLU A 149 5.51 -18.59 17.03
CA GLU A 149 4.75 -19.83 17.26
C GLU A 149 4.07 -20.36 16.00
N LYS A 150 3.76 -19.50 15.02
CA LYS A 150 3.01 -19.87 13.81
C LYS A 150 3.80 -19.63 12.53
N TYR A 151 4.18 -18.38 12.24
CA TYR A 151 4.74 -18.03 10.94
C TYR A 151 6.11 -18.66 10.68
N ILE A 152 7.06 -18.53 11.62
CA ILE A 152 8.41 -19.10 11.46
C ILE A 152 8.39 -20.63 11.29
N PRO A 153 7.69 -21.42 12.12
CA PRO A 153 7.61 -22.86 11.93
C PRO A 153 7.06 -23.26 10.56
N GLU A 154 6.03 -22.56 10.07
CA GLU A 154 5.43 -22.83 8.76
C GLU A 154 6.41 -22.50 7.61
N ILE A 155 7.07 -21.34 7.68
CA ILE A 155 8.12 -20.95 6.71
C ILE A 155 9.27 -21.96 6.71
N MET A 156 9.71 -22.41 7.88
CA MET A 156 10.78 -23.40 8.02
C MET A 156 10.38 -24.77 7.48
N ASN A 157 9.14 -25.20 7.71
CA ASN A 157 8.62 -26.46 7.18
C ASN A 157 8.63 -26.46 5.65
N ILE A 158 8.14 -25.37 5.02
CA ILE A 158 8.20 -25.20 3.56
C ILE A 158 9.65 -25.21 3.07
N ASN A 159 10.55 -24.48 3.74
CA ASN A 159 11.97 -24.45 3.38
C ASN A 159 12.61 -25.84 3.38
N ASN A 160 12.35 -26.62 4.43
CA ASN A 160 12.88 -27.97 4.57
C ASN A 160 12.30 -28.92 3.51
N SER A 161 10.99 -28.83 3.24
CA SER A 161 10.33 -29.63 2.21
C SER A 161 10.92 -29.35 0.82
N ILE A 162 11.19 -28.09 0.49
CA ILE A 162 11.78 -27.72 -0.80
C ILE A 162 13.25 -28.15 -0.89
N LYS A 163 14.02 -28.00 0.18
CA LYS A 163 15.40 -28.53 0.23
C LYS A 163 15.45 -30.04 0.02
N GLN A 164 14.54 -30.77 0.66
CA GLN A 164 14.42 -32.20 0.45
C GLN A 164 14.07 -32.52 -1.02
N ALA A 165 13.20 -31.75 -1.65
CA ALA A 165 12.90 -31.91 -3.08
C ALA A 165 14.12 -31.69 -3.99
N PHE A 166 15.02 -30.76 -3.63
CA PHE A 166 16.31 -30.60 -4.30
C PHE A 166 17.21 -31.83 -4.13
N ASP A 167 17.30 -32.37 -2.91
CA ASP A 167 18.14 -33.55 -2.61
C ASP A 167 17.61 -34.83 -3.29
N ASP A 168 16.28 -34.97 -3.35
CA ASP A 168 15.58 -36.13 -3.92
C ASP A 168 15.39 -36.03 -5.46
N GLY A 169 15.62 -34.85 -6.05
CA GLY A 169 15.41 -34.58 -7.49
C GLY A 169 13.95 -34.69 -7.95
N SER A 170 12.99 -34.66 -7.00
CA SER A 170 11.57 -34.86 -7.24
C SER A 170 10.83 -33.53 -7.03
N TYR A 171 10.45 -32.89 -8.12
CA TYR A 171 9.73 -31.61 -8.10
C TYR A 171 8.27 -31.83 -8.49
N ASP A 172 7.35 -31.41 -7.62
CA ASP A 172 5.92 -31.36 -7.93
C ASP A 172 5.49 -29.90 -8.07
N ASP A 173 5.02 -29.55 -9.27
CA ASP A 173 4.58 -28.20 -9.63
C ASP A 173 3.47 -27.69 -8.70
N ASP A 174 2.50 -28.54 -8.36
CA ASP A 174 1.36 -28.15 -7.54
C ASP A 174 1.81 -27.88 -6.11
N VAL A 175 2.74 -28.68 -5.59
CA VAL A 175 3.34 -28.49 -4.26
C VAL A 175 4.15 -27.19 -4.21
N ILE A 176 4.93 -26.88 -5.25
CA ILE A 176 5.72 -25.66 -5.32
C ILE A 176 4.80 -24.43 -5.42
N LYS A 177 3.78 -24.47 -6.29
CA LYS A 177 2.77 -23.40 -6.42
C LYS A 177 2.00 -23.17 -5.12
N GLN A 178 1.60 -24.25 -4.44
CA GLN A 178 0.95 -24.18 -3.15
C GLN A 178 1.88 -23.56 -2.10
N SER A 179 3.15 -23.97 -2.05
CA SER A 179 4.15 -23.42 -1.16
C SER A 179 4.38 -21.92 -1.37
N ILE A 180 4.49 -21.47 -2.63
CA ILE A 180 4.59 -20.05 -2.97
C ILE A 180 3.34 -19.31 -2.50
N THR A 181 2.16 -19.87 -2.76
CA THR A 181 0.88 -19.27 -2.35
C THR A 181 0.79 -19.12 -0.83
N THR A 182 1.17 -20.14 -0.06
CA THR A 182 1.20 -20.09 1.40
C THR A 182 2.19 -19.04 1.90
N LEU A 183 3.39 -18.95 1.32
CA LEU A 183 4.36 -17.90 1.69
C LEU A 183 3.83 -16.49 1.37
N LEU A 184 3.11 -16.31 0.26
CA LEU A 184 2.43 -15.05 -0.05
C LEU A 184 1.32 -14.74 0.96
N GLU A 185 0.53 -15.72 1.37
CA GLU A 185 -0.49 -15.58 2.42
C GLU A 185 0.13 -15.18 3.76
N ILE A 186 1.24 -15.81 4.16
CA ILE A 186 1.96 -15.47 5.39
C ILE A 186 2.44 -14.02 5.33
N SER A 187 3.04 -13.56 4.20
CA SER A 187 3.51 -12.18 4.08
C SER A 187 2.38 -11.14 4.20
N ARG A 188 1.22 -11.42 3.58
CA ARG A 188 0.01 -10.59 3.69
C ARG A 188 -0.48 -10.58 5.14
N ASP A 189 -0.57 -11.75 5.76
CA ASP A 189 -1.14 -11.90 7.10
C ASP A 189 -0.22 -11.28 8.17
N MET A 190 1.10 -11.34 7.98
CA MET A 190 2.08 -10.62 8.79
C MET A 190 1.85 -9.10 8.73
N ALA A 191 1.67 -8.52 7.55
CA ALA A 191 1.44 -7.08 7.38
C ALA A 191 0.07 -6.64 7.95
N MET A 192 -0.98 -7.40 7.66
CA MET A 192 -2.33 -7.17 8.18
C MET A 192 -2.34 -7.17 9.72
N SER A 193 -1.71 -8.17 10.33
CA SER A 193 -1.67 -8.31 11.79
C SER A 193 -0.78 -7.25 12.44
N TRP A 194 0.28 -6.78 11.76
CA TRP A 194 1.12 -5.67 12.22
C TRP A 194 0.30 -4.40 12.42
N ASP A 195 -0.59 -4.10 11.47
CA ASP A 195 -1.44 -2.93 11.52
C ASP A 195 -2.75 -3.13 12.30
N SER A 196 -3.06 -4.37 12.69
CA SER A 196 -4.32 -4.75 13.35
C SER A 196 -5.55 -4.36 12.51
N LYS A 197 -5.49 -4.68 11.21
CA LYS A 197 -6.52 -4.33 10.21
C LYS A 197 -7.21 -5.55 9.61
N ASN A 198 -8.22 -5.31 8.78
CA ASN A 198 -8.97 -6.35 8.10
C ASN A 198 -8.16 -7.00 6.98
N LYS A 199 -8.41 -8.28 6.73
CA LYS A 199 -7.69 -9.09 5.75
C LYS A 199 -7.91 -8.60 4.32
N GLU A 200 -9.11 -8.12 4.02
CA GLU A 200 -9.53 -7.63 2.71
C GLU A 200 -8.82 -6.33 2.29
N ASP A 201 -8.20 -5.64 3.24
CA ASP A 201 -7.42 -4.43 2.99
C ASP A 201 -5.99 -4.73 2.55
N TYR A 202 -5.54 -5.98 2.64
CA TYR A 202 -4.17 -6.38 2.32
C TYR A 202 -4.15 -7.34 1.15
N SER A 203 -3.10 -7.24 0.34
CA SER A 203 -2.83 -8.18 -0.74
C SER A 203 -1.34 -8.37 -0.87
N SER A 204 -0.91 -9.51 -1.38
CA SER A 204 0.48 -9.77 -1.72
C SER A 204 0.57 -10.33 -3.13
N ASN A 205 1.67 -10.03 -3.83
CA ASN A 205 1.98 -10.68 -5.09
C ASN A 205 3.47 -10.96 -5.22
N LEU A 206 3.77 -11.96 -6.05
CA LEU A 206 5.10 -12.31 -6.48
C LEU A 206 5.26 -11.85 -7.92
N MET A 207 6.27 -11.00 -8.15
CA MET A 207 6.72 -10.67 -9.50
C MET A 207 8.02 -11.40 -9.80
N LEU A 208 8.09 -12.12 -10.91
CA LEU A 208 9.30 -12.78 -11.37
C LEU A 208 10.00 -11.94 -12.43
N TYR A 209 11.32 -11.97 -12.42
CA TYR A 209 12.12 -11.27 -13.43
C TYR A 209 12.36 -12.17 -14.64
N ALA A 210 12.15 -11.62 -15.83
CA ALA A 210 12.54 -12.25 -17.07
C ALA A 210 13.46 -11.32 -17.88
N PRO A 211 14.69 -11.75 -18.22
CA PRO A 211 15.61 -10.95 -19.00
C PRO A 211 15.11 -10.74 -20.43
N SER A 212 15.51 -9.62 -21.04
CA SER A 212 15.14 -9.27 -22.41
C SER A 212 15.56 -10.35 -23.40
N SER A 213 14.58 -10.93 -24.10
CA SER A 213 14.81 -12.01 -25.08
C SER A 213 13.75 -11.97 -26.18
N ILE A 214 13.90 -12.80 -27.22
CA ILE A 214 12.91 -12.91 -28.31
C ILE A 214 11.54 -13.36 -27.77
N LYS A 215 11.53 -14.30 -26.80
CA LYS A 215 10.29 -14.77 -26.15
C LYS A 215 9.58 -13.63 -25.41
N ILE A 216 10.35 -12.78 -24.72
CA ILE A 216 9.82 -11.62 -24.01
C ILE A 216 9.27 -10.55 -24.96
N ALA A 217 9.86 -10.36 -26.15
CA ALA A 217 9.30 -9.49 -27.18
C ALA A 217 7.85 -9.87 -27.54
N SER A 218 7.63 -11.17 -27.79
CA SER A 218 6.31 -11.71 -28.10
C SER A 218 5.34 -11.57 -26.93
N PHE A 219 5.82 -11.74 -25.70
CA PHE A 219 5.04 -11.58 -24.48
C PHE A 219 4.58 -10.13 -24.27
N ILE A 220 5.48 -9.16 -24.42
CA ILE A 220 5.17 -7.73 -24.37
C ILE A 220 4.13 -7.37 -25.44
N LYS A 221 4.33 -7.83 -26.68
CA LYS A 221 3.39 -7.59 -27.78
C LYS A 221 1.99 -8.11 -27.46
N LYS A 222 1.86 -9.29 -26.86
CA LYS A 222 0.57 -9.90 -26.50
C LYS A 222 -0.20 -9.06 -25.49
N TYR A 223 0.47 -8.46 -24.51
CA TYR A 223 -0.16 -7.72 -23.41
C TYR A 223 0.07 -6.20 -23.46
N TRP A 224 0.43 -5.66 -24.63
CA TRP A 224 0.79 -4.25 -24.82
C TRP A 224 -0.36 -3.29 -24.45
N SER A 225 -1.58 -3.60 -24.86
CA SER A 225 -2.74 -2.70 -24.70
C SER A 225 -2.97 -2.25 -23.26
N ARG A 226 -2.66 -3.09 -22.27
CA ARG A 226 -2.83 -2.80 -20.85
C ARG A 226 -1.57 -2.26 -20.17
N ASN A 227 -0.39 -2.57 -20.70
CA ASN A 227 0.89 -2.30 -20.05
C ASN A 227 1.71 -1.18 -20.73
N HIS A 228 1.34 -0.73 -21.94
CA HIS A 228 2.10 0.26 -22.71
C HIS A 228 2.43 1.54 -21.93
N LEU A 229 1.56 1.97 -21.01
CA LEU A 229 1.76 3.16 -20.18
C LEU A 229 3.01 3.09 -19.30
N PHE A 230 3.51 1.90 -18.97
CA PHE A 230 4.72 1.72 -18.16
C PHE A 230 6.01 1.74 -18.97
N PHE A 231 5.93 1.66 -20.30
CA PHE A 231 7.08 1.66 -21.19
C PHE A 231 7.32 3.06 -21.77
N ASP A 232 8.59 3.36 -22.06
CA ASP A 232 8.99 4.61 -22.71
C ASP A 232 8.62 4.60 -24.21
N SER A 233 8.80 3.45 -24.86
CA SER A 233 8.41 3.22 -26.25
C SER A 233 6.90 3.36 -26.51
N ASN A 234 6.57 3.95 -27.66
CA ASN A 234 5.21 4.03 -28.20
C ASN A 234 4.72 2.75 -28.89
N ASN A 235 5.58 1.74 -29.06
CA ASN A 235 5.24 0.50 -29.73
C ASN A 235 5.92 -0.73 -29.09
N PRO A 236 5.30 -1.93 -29.17
CA PRO A 236 5.82 -3.12 -28.50
C PRO A 236 7.13 -3.65 -29.08
N TYR A 237 7.47 -3.29 -30.33
CA TYR A 237 8.68 -3.77 -30.99
C TYR A 237 9.93 -3.06 -30.46
N SER A 238 9.86 -1.73 -30.33
CA SER A 238 10.96 -0.93 -29.78
C SER A 238 11.09 -1.06 -28.26
N ALA A 239 10.00 -1.41 -27.55
CA ALA A 239 10.00 -1.53 -26.09
C ALA A 239 11.01 -2.56 -25.56
N LYS A 240 11.33 -3.60 -26.33
CA LYS A 240 12.32 -4.61 -25.94
C LYS A 240 13.74 -4.04 -25.88
N ASP A 241 14.08 -3.12 -26.80
CA ASP A 241 15.43 -2.61 -26.94
C ASP A 241 15.76 -1.55 -25.87
N GLU A 242 14.73 -1.03 -25.21
CA GLU A 242 14.82 0.00 -24.17
C GLU A 242 14.84 -0.57 -22.74
N ILE A 243 14.81 -1.89 -22.56
CA ILE A 243 14.71 -2.55 -21.25
C ILE A 243 15.76 -3.67 -21.09
N SER A 244 16.23 -3.86 -19.86
CA SER A 244 17.05 -5.02 -19.49
C SER A 244 16.19 -6.28 -19.34
N GLY A 245 14.93 -6.10 -18.92
CA GLY A 245 13.97 -7.18 -18.76
C GLY A 245 12.63 -6.69 -18.26
N ILE A 246 11.78 -7.62 -17.86
CA ILE A 246 10.45 -7.33 -17.30
C ILE A 246 10.25 -8.02 -15.96
N LEU A 247 9.45 -7.40 -15.11
CA LEU A 247 8.80 -8.03 -13.97
C LEU A 247 7.36 -8.35 -14.37
N PHE A 248 6.94 -9.60 -14.15
CA PHE A 248 5.55 -10.02 -14.40
C PHE A 248 4.98 -10.72 -13.17
N VAL A 249 3.69 -10.51 -12.91
CA VAL A 249 3.00 -11.15 -11.77
C VAL A 249 2.84 -12.64 -12.02
N ALA A 250 3.55 -13.46 -11.21
CA ALA A 250 3.49 -14.92 -11.27
C ALA A 250 2.51 -15.51 -10.24
N GLY A 251 2.29 -14.83 -9.12
CA GLY A 251 1.34 -15.25 -8.10
C GLY A 251 0.76 -14.05 -7.37
N SER A 252 -0.51 -14.13 -6.99
CA SER A 252 -1.19 -13.07 -6.24
C SER A 252 -2.16 -13.67 -5.23
N VAL A 253 -2.18 -13.05 -4.05
CA VAL A 253 -3.07 -13.40 -2.95
C VAL A 253 -3.82 -12.14 -2.54
N ASN A 254 -5.15 -12.15 -2.73
CA ASN A 254 -6.05 -11.10 -2.26
C ASN A 254 -7.21 -11.71 -1.45
N SER A 255 -8.46 -11.56 -1.90
CA SER A 255 -9.60 -12.38 -1.46
C SER A 255 -9.52 -13.82 -2.00
N HIS A 256 -8.82 -14.02 -3.11
CA HIS A 256 -8.55 -15.31 -3.73
C HIS A 256 -7.06 -15.43 -4.03
N SER A 257 -6.56 -16.65 -3.99
CA SER A 257 -5.19 -16.97 -4.39
C SER A 257 -5.18 -17.37 -5.86
N LYS A 258 -4.29 -16.78 -6.64
CA LYS A 258 -4.14 -17.02 -8.08
C LYS A 258 -2.67 -17.20 -8.42
N PHE A 259 -2.35 -18.27 -9.14
CA PHE A 259 -1.03 -18.47 -9.73
C PHE A 259 -1.16 -18.33 -11.25
N TYR A 260 -0.36 -17.44 -11.83
CA TYR A 260 -0.33 -17.19 -13.27
C TYR A 260 0.77 -18.08 -13.86
N GLY A 261 0.38 -19.30 -14.27
CA GLY A 261 1.28 -20.25 -14.92
C GLY A 261 1.47 -19.97 -16.42
N ASN A 262 2.44 -20.65 -17.03
CA ASN A 262 2.82 -20.49 -18.44
C ASN A 262 1.84 -21.07 -19.49
N GLY A 263 0.66 -21.57 -19.12
CA GLY A 263 -0.17 -22.31 -20.09
C GLY A 263 -1.68 -22.39 -19.85
N GLU A 264 -2.19 -22.28 -18.61
CA GLU A 264 -3.60 -22.55 -18.35
C GLU A 264 -4.29 -21.36 -17.66
N HIS A 265 -5.37 -20.89 -18.29
CA HIS A 265 -6.21 -19.74 -17.92
C HIS A 265 -5.80 -18.34 -18.42
N ASP A 266 -5.36 -18.27 -19.68
CA ASP A 266 -5.46 -17.08 -20.54
C ASP A 266 -6.95 -16.77 -20.87
N SER A 267 -7.74 -16.39 -19.87
CA SER A 267 -8.97 -15.65 -20.15
C SER A 267 -8.59 -14.20 -20.44
N GLU A 268 -9.24 -13.54 -21.41
CA GLU A 268 -9.02 -12.11 -21.72
C GLU A 268 -9.14 -11.19 -20.47
N LYS A 269 -9.80 -11.67 -19.42
CA LYS A 269 -9.98 -10.98 -18.14
C LYS A 269 -8.75 -11.01 -17.20
N ASN A 270 -7.78 -11.91 -17.44
CA ASN A 270 -6.63 -12.15 -16.55
C ASN A 270 -5.29 -11.78 -17.20
N GLN A 271 -5.23 -10.66 -17.90
CA GLN A 271 -3.94 -10.17 -18.45
C GLN A 271 -2.98 -9.77 -17.30
N PRO A 272 -1.74 -10.30 -17.27
CA PRO A 272 -0.76 -9.97 -16.24
C PRO A 272 -0.27 -8.53 -16.36
N LEU A 273 -0.01 -7.92 -15.21
CA LEU A 273 0.73 -6.66 -15.11
C LEU A 273 2.20 -6.95 -15.42
N ILE A 274 2.78 -6.14 -16.32
CA ILE A 274 4.16 -6.22 -16.75
C ILE A 274 4.81 -4.86 -16.51
N LEU A 275 5.92 -4.85 -15.76
CA LEU A 275 6.67 -3.64 -15.46
C LEU A 275 8.09 -3.75 -16.05
N PRO A 276 8.56 -2.77 -16.81
CA PRO A 276 9.93 -2.78 -17.32
C PRO A 276 10.96 -2.59 -16.21
N VAL A 277 12.12 -3.22 -16.38
CA VAL A 277 13.30 -3.07 -15.53
C VAL A 277 14.49 -2.69 -16.40
N CYS A 278 15.23 -1.68 -15.96
CA CYS A 278 16.51 -1.29 -16.54
C CYS A 278 17.59 -1.39 -15.45
N LEU A 279 18.63 -2.19 -15.71
CA LEU A 279 19.72 -2.43 -14.77
C LEU A 279 20.82 -1.37 -14.94
N ASP A 280 21.35 -0.88 -13.82
CA ASP A 280 22.35 0.20 -13.82
C ASP A 280 23.63 -0.17 -14.59
N ASP A 281 24.07 -1.42 -14.42
CA ASP A 281 25.25 -1.95 -15.11
C ASP A 281 25.06 -1.97 -16.63
N GLU A 282 23.86 -2.29 -17.11
CA GLU A 282 23.56 -2.29 -18.55
C GLU A 282 23.37 -0.87 -19.07
N GLN A 283 22.73 0.02 -18.30
CA GLN A 283 22.57 1.44 -18.66
C GLN A 283 23.91 2.15 -18.83
N ALA A 284 24.95 1.73 -18.10
CA ALA A 284 26.30 2.26 -18.26
C ALA A 284 26.92 1.93 -19.63
N HIS A 285 26.42 0.90 -20.31
CA HIS A 285 26.95 0.39 -21.57
C HIS A 285 26.00 0.52 -22.76
N ASN A 286 24.72 0.78 -22.51
CA ASN A 286 23.68 0.89 -23.53
C ASN A 286 22.88 2.19 -23.38
N GLU A 287 23.15 3.15 -24.27
CA GLU A 287 22.46 4.46 -24.30
C GLU A 287 20.99 4.36 -24.70
N PHE A 288 20.56 3.24 -25.30
CA PHE A 288 19.18 3.02 -25.72
C PHE A 288 18.27 2.56 -24.57
N LEU A 289 18.82 2.13 -23.43
CA LEU A 289 18.01 1.75 -22.28
C LEU A 289 17.30 2.96 -21.69
N SER A 290 16.03 2.77 -21.34
CA SER A 290 15.26 3.84 -20.69
C SER A 290 15.93 4.21 -19.38
N LYS A 291 16.02 5.51 -19.15
CA LYS A 291 16.56 6.09 -17.90
C LYS A 291 15.49 6.19 -16.83
N GLN A 292 14.24 5.88 -17.16
CA GLN A 292 13.11 5.90 -16.24
C GLN A 292 13.18 4.69 -15.32
N SER A 293 13.05 4.91 -14.01
CA SER A 293 12.85 3.83 -13.04
C SER A 293 11.48 4.01 -12.40
N LEU A 294 10.66 2.98 -12.49
CA LEU A 294 9.33 2.95 -11.87
C LEU A 294 9.46 2.71 -10.37
N PRO A 295 8.79 3.52 -9.52
CA PRO A 295 8.80 3.31 -8.08
C PRO A 295 8.10 1.97 -7.71
N GLY A 296 8.52 1.36 -6.61
CA GLY A 296 8.00 0.07 -6.14
C GLY A 296 8.86 -1.10 -6.60
N ALA A 297 8.26 -2.09 -7.24
CA ALA A 297 8.93 -3.35 -7.58
C ALA A 297 10.14 -3.19 -8.52
N PRO A 298 10.07 -2.40 -9.61
CA PRO A 298 11.22 -2.21 -10.49
C PRO A 298 12.40 -1.54 -9.78
N GLU A 299 12.15 -0.52 -8.96
CA GLU A 299 13.19 0.13 -8.16
C GLU A 299 13.77 -0.79 -7.08
N ALA A 300 12.95 -1.61 -6.42
CA ALA A 300 13.41 -2.60 -5.44
C ALA A 300 14.31 -3.67 -6.10
N PHE A 301 13.94 -4.13 -7.30
CA PHE A 301 14.74 -5.06 -8.08
C PHE A 301 16.07 -4.43 -8.52
N ARG A 302 16.03 -3.23 -9.10
CA ARG A 302 17.20 -2.50 -9.60
C ARG A 302 18.20 -2.18 -8.48
N SER A 303 17.72 -1.72 -7.33
CA SER A 303 18.57 -1.31 -6.20
C SER A 303 19.02 -2.49 -5.32
N GLY A 304 18.40 -3.66 -5.44
CA GLY A 304 18.62 -4.80 -4.54
C GLY A 304 18.23 -4.55 -3.09
N SER A 305 17.51 -3.46 -2.81
CA SER A 305 17.03 -3.07 -1.49
C SER A 305 15.51 -3.01 -1.48
N TYR A 306 14.88 -3.18 -0.30
CA TYR A 306 13.44 -2.98 -0.21
C TYR A 306 13.06 -1.53 -0.55
N HIS A 307 11.90 -1.36 -1.18
CA HIS A 307 11.35 -0.05 -1.51
C HIS A 307 9.97 0.08 -0.89
N TYR A 308 9.80 1.07 -0.01
CA TYR A 308 8.56 1.32 0.70
C TYR A 308 7.93 2.63 0.23
N ILE A 309 6.64 2.57 -0.07
CA ILE A 309 5.83 3.70 -0.49
C ILE A 309 4.67 3.87 0.49
N GLU A 310 4.74 4.91 1.31
CA GLU A 310 3.75 5.22 2.33
C GLU A 310 2.39 5.64 1.73
N ASN A 311 2.45 6.42 0.63
CA ASN A 311 1.29 6.83 -0.14
C ASN A 311 1.64 6.77 -1.63
N VAL A 312 1.06 5.79 -2.33
CA VAL A 312 1.32 5.53 -3.75
C VAL A 312 1.00 6.74 -4.61
N LEU A 313 -0.10 7.44 -4.35
CA LEU A 313 -0.49 8.59 -5.17
C LEU A 313 0.45 9.78 -5.00
N ASP A 314 0.91 10.03 -3.77
CA ASP A 314 1.84 11.13 -3.52
C ASP A 314 3.22 10.83 -4.13
N GLU A 315 3.69 9.58 -4.03
CA GLU A 315 4.98 9.18 -4.61
C GLU A 315 4.93 9.20 -6.14
N ILE A 316 3.85 8.73 -6.76
CA ILE A 316 3.67 8.79 -8.22
C ILE A 316 3.56 10.25 -8.69
N GLU A 317 2.83 11.11 -7.97
CA GLU A 317 2.79 12.55 -8.30
C GLU A 317 4.20 13.16 -8.27
N LYS A 318 4.96 12.90 -7.20
CA LYS A 318 6.34 13.39 -7.06
C LYS A 318 7.24 12.84 -8.16
N TRP A 319 7.15 11.55 -8.45
CA TRP A 319 7.91 10.90 -9.51
C TRP A 319 7.66 11.54 -10.88
N LEU A 320 6.39 11.78 -11.24
CA LEU A 320 5.99 12.36 -12.52
C LEU A 320 6.25 13.86 -12.64
N THR A 321 6.30 14.61 -11.53
CA THR A 321 6.34 16.08 -11.55
C THR A 321 7.65 16.69 -11.05
N GLU A 322 8.41 15.95 -10.25
CA GLU A 322 9.67 16.41 -9.65
C GLU A 322 10.86 15.56 -10.11
N ASP A 323 10.79 14.23 -10.00
CA ASP A 323 11.99 13.38 -10.18
C ASP A 323 12.29 13.06 -11.66
N TYR A 324 11.27 12.73 -12.45
CA TYR A 324 11.41 12.28 -13.85
C TYR A 324 10.58 13.09 -14.85
N TRP A 325 10.16 14.30 -14.49
CA TRP A 325 9.23 15.11 -15.29
C TRP A 325 9.66 15.38 -16.73
N TYR A 326 10.97 15.35 -17.01
CA TYR A 326 11.56 15.64 -18.31
C TYR A 326 11.48 14.46 -19.28
N TYR A 327 11.16 13.26 -18.78
CA TYR A 327 10.96 12.07 -19.60
C TYR A 327 9.49 11.82 -19.95
N PHE A 328 8.55 12.43 -19.22
CA PHE A 328 7.12 12.25 -19.46
C PHE A 328 6.51 13.43 -20.20
N ASP A 329 5.82 13.14 -21.30
CA ASP A 329 4.86 14.11 -21.81
C ASP A 329 3.70 14.31 -20.81
N GLU A 330 2.94 15.40 -20.93
CA GLU A 330 1.90 15.72 -19.95
C GLU A 330 0.71 14.74 -20.04
N SER A 331 0.44 14.19 -21.22
CA SER A 331 -0.66 13.25 -21.46
C SER A 331 -0.36 11.88 -20.84
N GLN A 332 0.85 11.37 -21.01
CA GLN A 332 1.37 10.14 -20.44
C GLN A 332 1.43 10.25 -18.93
N ALA A 333 1.98 11.35 -18.38
CA ALA A 333 1.95 11.61 -16.95
C ALA A 333 0.52 11.63 -16.39
N GLN A 334 -0.43 12.23 -17.11
CA GLN A 334 -1.84 12.24 -16.73
C GLN A 334 -2.44 10.84 -16.69
N GLN A 335 -2.27 10.07 -17.76
CA GLN A 335 -2.81 8.72 -17.89
C GLN A 335 -2.26 7.81 -16.78
N LEU A 336 -0.97 7.96 -16.47
CA LEU A 336 -0.29 7.16 -15.47
C LEU A 336 -0.74 7.56 -14.05
N TYR A 337 -0.87 8.86 -13.76
CA TYR A 337 -1.46 9.31 -12.50
C TYR A 337 -2.92 8.84 -12.34
N ASP A 338 -3.74 8.96 -13.39
CA ASP A 338 -5.13 8.52 -13.37
C ASP A 338 -5.26 6.99 -13.22
N HIS A 339 -4.33 6.22 -13.79
CA HIS A 339 -4.24 4.77 -13.61
C HIS A 339 -4.10 4.41 -12.12
N TYR A 340 -3.09 4.95 -11.44
CA TYR A 340 -2.90 4.70 -9.99
C TYR A 340 -4.03 5.27 -9.13
N ARG A 341 -4.66 6.36 -9.57
CA ARG A 341 -5.77 6.99 -8.84
C ARG A 341 -7.08 6.21 -8.95
N ALA A 342 -7.33 5.59 -10.10
CA ALA A 342 -8.47 4.71 -10.29
C ALA A 342 -8.27 3.37 -9.57
N ASP A 343 -7.02 2.96 -9.35
CA ASP A 343 -6.71 1.77 -8.57
C ASP A 343 -7.01 1.98 -7.09
N HIS A 344 -7.87 1.11 -6.54
CA HIS A 344 -8.23 1.10 -5.12
C HIS A 344 -7.56 -0.05 -4.36
N SER A 345 -6.74 -0.85 -5.04
CA SER A 345 -6.15 -2.07 -4.49
C SER A 345 -4.90 -1.81 -3.63
N GLY A 346 -4.13 -0.76 -3.91
CA GLY A 346 -2.92 -0.43 -3.16
C GLY A 346 -2.69 1.07 -3.01
N LYS A 347 -2.96 1.62 -1.81
CA LYS A 347 -2.61 2.99 -1.44
C LYS A 347 -1.24 3.10 -0.77
N SER A 348 -0.73 2.00 -0.22
CA SER A 348 0.66 1.88 0.23
C SER A 348 1.22 0.52 -0.17
N LEU A 349 2.55 0.45 -0.31
CA LEU A 349 3.25 -0.68 -0.89
C LEU A 349 4.60 -0.87 -0.19
N ILE A 350 4.98 -2.12 0.07
CA ILE A 350 6.37 -2.52 0.26
C ILE A 350 6.77 -3.55 -0.79
N SER A 351 7.86 -3.28 -1.49
CA SER A 351 8.48 -4.16 -2.47
C SER A 351 9.80 -4.67 -1.92
N ILE A 352 9.95 -5.99 -1.79
CA ILE A 352 11.13 -6.64 -1.21
C ILE A 352 11.78 -7.51 -2.29
N PRO A 353 13.03 -7.25 -2.68
CA PRO A 353 13.73 -8.08 -3.66
C PRO A 353 14.01 -9.46 -3.09
N ILE A 354 13.91 -10.47 -3.93
CA ILE A 354 14.11 -11.87 -3.56
C ILE A 354 15.50 -12.30 -4.02
N LEU A 355 16.45 -12.35 -3.09
CA LEU A 355 17.82 -12.77 -3.34
C LEU A 355 17.99 -14.26 -3.12
N LEU A 356 18.66 -14.93 -4.05
CA LEU A 356 19.00 -16.34 -3.90
C LEU A 356 19.98 -16.58 -2.74
N PRO A 357 19.65 -17.44 -1.77
CA PRO A 357 20.52 -17.71 -0.62
C PRO A 357 21.68 -18.64 -0.97
N ILE A 358 21.54 -19.44 -2.02
CA ILE A 358 22.48 -20.45 -2.48
C ILE A 358 22.67 -20.35 -3.99
N THR A 359 23.79 -20.88 -4.48
CA THR A 359 23.99 -21.12 -5.92
C THR A 359 23.28 -22.41 -6.29
N VAL A 360 22.44 -22.36 -7.32
CA VAL A 360 21.69 -23.49 -7.85
C VAL A 360 22.20 -23.75 -9.26
N GLN A 361 22.83 -24.91 -9.46
CA GLN A 361 23.34 -25.36 -10.74
C GLN A 361 22.79 -26.75 -11.02
N GLU A 362 21.93 -26.85 -12.02
CA GLU A 362 21.33 -28.12 -12.44
C GLU A 362 21.69 -28.37 -13.90
N LEU A 363 22.53 -29.39 -14.13
CA LEU A 363 23.14 -29.67 -15.43
C LEU A 363 22.11 -30.11 -16.47
N GLU A 364 21.09 -30.86 -16.04
CA GLU A 364 20.07 -31.41 -16.95
C GLU A 364 19.06 -30.36 -17.44
N SER A 365 18.69 -29.41 -16.58
CA SER A 365 17.76 -28.32 -16.95
C SER A 365 18.46 -27.10 -17.55
N GLY A 366 19.80 -27.02 -17.45
CA GLY A 366 20.60 -25.87 -17.86
C GLY A 366 20.39 -24.63 -16.98
N VAL A 367 19.77 -24.78 -15.81
CA VAL A 367 19.56 -23.68 -14.86
C VAL A 367 20.85 -23.42 -14.09
N ASN A 368 21.37 -22.20 -14.22
CA ASN A 368 22.52 -21.71 -13.46
C ASN A 368 22.18 -20.37 -12.82
N LEU A 369 21.86 -20.41 -11.53
CA LEU A 369 21.49 -19.25 -10.74
C LEU A 369 22.49 -19.05 -9.61
N ASN A 370 23.20 -17.92 -9.62
CA ASN A 370 24.23 -17.63 -8.63
C ASN A 370 23.63 -17.11 -7.33
N LYS A 371 24.25 -17.45 -6.19
CA LYS A 371 23.95 -16.83 -4.90
C LYS A 371 24.00 -15.31 -4.98
N GLY A 372 23.01 -14.65 -4.38
CA GLY A 372 22.88 -13.19 -4.38
C GLY A 372 22.21 -12.60 -5.63
N THR A 373 21.91 -13.41 -6.64
CA THR A 373 21.12 -12.97 -7.79
C THR A 373 19.68 -12.69 -7.34
N ILE A 374 19.10 -11.59 -7.82
CA ILE A 374 17.70 -11.25 -7.57
C ILE A 374 16.84 -11.98 -8.61
N VAL A 375 15.93 -12.84 -8.16
CA VAL A 375 15.07 -13.66 -9.04
C VAL A 375 13.65 -13.10 -9.19
N GLY A 376 13.28 -12.17 -8.31
CA GLY A 376 11.95 -11.58 -8.31
C GLY A 376 11.78 -10.57 -7.19
N VAL A 377 10.54 -10.13 -7.00
CA VAL A 377 10.14 -9.16 -5.99
C VAL A 377 8.85 -9.64 -5.32
N LEU A 378 8.87 -9.67 -3.99
CA LEU A 378 7.68 -9.81 -3.17
C LEU A 378 7.07 -8.43 -2.96
N ASN A 379 5.81 -8.25 -3.31
CA ASN A 379 5.09 -7.02 -3.01
C ASN A 379 3.97 -7.29 -2.00
N VAL A 380 3.84 -6.41 -1.02
CA VAL A 380 2.69 -6.37 -0.12
C VAL A 380 2.03 -5.00 -0.22
N TYR A 381 0.72 -5.00 -0.47
CA TYR A 381 -0.11 -3.82 -0.71
C TYR A 381 -1.12 -3.66 0.42
N SER A 382 -1.44 -2.42 0.76
CA SER A 382 -2.60 -2.09 1.59
C SER A 382 -3.50 -1.06 0.93
N ARG A 383 -4.81 -1.20 1.12
CA ARG A 383 -5.82 -0.19 0.76
C ARG A 383 -5.74 1.07 1.63
N ASN A 384 -4.99 1.01 2.72
CA ASN A 384 -4.72 2.13 3.61
C ASN A 384 -3.38 2.77 3.24
N ILE A 385 -3.26 4.08 3.50
CA ILE A 385 -1.95 4.74 3.49
C ILE A 385 -1.16 4.31 4.73
N ARG A 386 0.17 4.41 4.67
CA ARG A 386 1.05 4.18 5.81
C ARG A 386 0.92 2.78 6.43
N MET A 387 0.90 1.73 5.59
CA MET A 387 1.00 0.34 6.04
C MET A 387 2.25 0.14 6.92
N LEU A 388 2.20 -0.80 7.86
CA LEU A 388 3.27 -1.07 8.83
C LEU A 388 3.54 0.10 9.77
N ARG A 389 2.60 1.05 9.84
CA ARG A 389 2.70 2.33 10.57
C ARG A 389 3.93 3.16 10.16
N GLY A 390 4.48 2.89 8.97
CA GLY A 390 5.70 3.51 8.42
C GLY A 390 7.01 2.78 8.76
N ASN A 391 6.96 1.65 9.47
CA ASN A 391 8.15 0.89 9.87
C ASN A 391 8.45 -0.28 8.92
N ALA A 392 8.79 0.06 7.68
CA ALA A 392 9.12 -0.94 6.66
C ALA A 392 10.43 -1.69 6.94
N THR A 393 11.38 -1.05 7.64
CA THR A 393 12.70 -1.62 7.93
C THR A 393 12.59 -2.86 8.82
N ASP A 394 11.88 -2.75 9.94
CA ASP A 394 11.74 -3.88 10.87
C ASP A 394 10.92 -5.00 10.22
N PHE A 395 9.84 -4.64 9.53
CA PHE A 395 9.04 -5.62 8.78
C PHE A 395 9.86 -6.37 7.74
N HIS A 396 10.73 -5.68 6.98
CA HIS A 396 11.66 -6.29 6.05
C HIS A 396 12.57 -7.32 6.75
N GLU A 397 13.13 -6.99 7.91
CA GLU A 397 13.95 -7.93 8.69
C GLU A 397 13.17 -9.19 9.10
N PHE A 398 11.92 -9.03 9.54
CA PHE A 398 11.03 -10.16 9.85
C PHE A 398 10.66 -10.99 8.59
N CYS A 399 10.63 -10.39 7.41
CA CYS A 399 10.37 -11.10 6.16
C CYS A 399 11.57 -11.87 5.62
N ARG A 400 12.79 -11.69 6.13
CA ARG A 400 14.00 -12.34 5.57
C ARG A 400 13.92 -13.86 5.48
N PRO A 401 13.44 -14.62 6.48
CA PRO A 401 13.29 -16.06 6.37
C PRO A 401 12.28 -16.45 5.28
N LEU A 402 11.18 -15.71 5.18
CA LEU A 402 10.13 -15.91 4.18
C LEU A 402 10.65 -15.69 2.76
N VAL A 403 11.35 -14.58 2.54
CA VAL A 403 11.94 -14.22 1.24
C VAL A 403 13.00 -15.25 0.83
N SER A 404 13.81 -15.73 1.78
CA SER A 404 14.77 -16.81 1.50
C SER A 404 14.09 -18.11 1.10
N SER A 405 12.96 -18.48 1.72
CA SER A 405 12.18 -19.67 1.33
C SER A 405 11.52 -19.48 -0.04
N LEU A 406 10.95 -18.29 -0.32
CA LEU A 406 10.41 -17.96 -1.64
C LEU A 406 11.47 -18.12 -2.74
N ALA A 407 12.70 -17.65 -2.51
CA ALA A 407 13.79 -17.77 -3.46
C ALA A 407 14.08 -19.23 -3.85
N LEU A 408 14.04 -20.15 -2.87
CA LEU A 408 14.21 -21.58 -3.11
C LEU A 408 13.04 -22.18 -3.89
N CYS A 409 11.80 -21.82 -3.56
CA CYS A 409 10.63 -22.25 -4.32
C CYS A 409 10.70 -21.79 -5.79
N ILE A 410 11.16 -20.55 -6.04
CA ILE A 410 11.32 -20.01 -7.39
C ILE A 410 12.40 -20.76 -8.15
N ALA A 411 13.54 -21.05 -7.52
CA ALA A 411 14.59 -21.85 -8.14
C ALA A 411 14.11 -23.26 -8.50
N ALA A 412 13.37 -23.92 -7.60
CA ALA A 412 12.77 -25.22 -7.85
C ALA A 412 11.76 -25.17 -9.01
N TYR A 413 10.90 -24.14 -9.04
CA TYR A 413 9.95 -23.90 -10.13
C TYR A 413 10.66 -23.69 -11.49
N GLU A 414 11.77 -22.95 -11.51
CA GLU A 414 12.54 -22.74 -12.73
C GLU A 414 13.21 -24.02 -13.25
N ILE A 415 13.75 -24.87 -12.37
CA ILE A 415 14.31 -26.17 -12.76
C ILE A 415 13.21 -27.04 -13.35
N TRP A 416 12.08 -27.17 -12.65
CA TRP A 416 10.97 -28.01 -13.08
C TRP A 416 10.41 -27.59 -14.44
N THR A 417 10.18 -26.30 -14.64
CA THR A 417 9.60 -25.79 -15.90
C THR A 417 10.57 -25.78 -17.09
N LYS A 418 11.88 -25.97 -16.86
CA LYS A 418 12.90 -26.05 -17.92
C LYS A 418 13.40 -27.47 -18.18
N LEU A 419 13.07 -28.45 -17.34
CA LEU A 419 13.29 -29.85 -17.65
C LEU A 419 12.45 -30.21 -18.88
N PRO A 420 13.03 -30.87 -19.91
CA PRO A 420 12.22 -31.43 -20.97
C PRO A 420 11.26 -32.43 -20.32
N SER A 421 9.95 -32.18 -20.46
CA SER A 421 8.93 -33.15 -20.09
C SER A 421 9.30 -34.46 -20.76
N GLY A 422 9.67 -35.46 -19.96
CA GLY A 422 10.11 -36.76 -20.42
C GLY A 422 8.95 -37.54 -21.01
N ASP A 423 8.43 -37.10 -22.16
CA ASP A 423 7.67 -37.97 -23.04
C ASP A 423 8.69 -38.92 -23.67
N ASN A 424 8.99 -39.99 -22.93
CA ASN A 424 9.46 -41.23 -23.54
C ASN A 424 8.30 -41.79 -24.38
N GLU A 425 8.05 -41.17 -25.53
CA GLU A 425 7.52 -41.91 -26.67
C GLU A 425 8.64 -42.85 -27.14
N THR A 426 8.75 -43.99 -26.47
CA THR A 426 9.31 -45.20 -27.09
C THR A 426 8.61 -45.38 -28.43
N PRO A 427 9.33 -45.41 -29.57
CA PRO A 427 8.72 -45.85 -30.81
C PRO A 427 8.37 -47.32 -30.65
N SER A 428 7.08 -47.60 -30.46
CA SER A 428 6.53 -48.94 -30.54
C SER A 428 6.42 -49.33 -32.01
N ASP A 429 7.54 -49.69 -32.64
CA ASP A 429 7.52 -50.42 -33.90
C ASP A 429 7.64 -51.92 -33.60
N THR A 430 6.52 -52.49 -33.17
CA THR A 430 6.28 -53.93 -33.21
C THR A 430 5.62 -54.25 -34.55
N GLU A 431 6.38 -54.96 -35.37
CA GLU A 431 5.96 -56.02 -36.32
C GLU A 431 4.49 -56.05 -36.79
N GLY A 432 4.31 -55.79 -38.09
CA GLY A 432 3.10 -56.12 -38.82
C GLY A 432 3.44 -56.62 -40.22
N THR A 433 3.90 -57.87 -40.31
CA THR A 433 3.96 -58.64 -41.56
C THR A 433 2.56 -58.81 -42.14
N PRO A 434 2.36 -58.63 -43.47
CA PRO A 434 1.27 -59.30 -44.17
C PRO A 434 1.85 -60.39 -45.09
N GLU A 435 1.52 -61.63 -44.76
CA GLU A 435 1.58 -62.74 -45.72
C GLU A 435 0.65 -62.48 -46.92
N GLY A 436 1.16 -62.77 -48.11
CA GLY A 436 0.40 -63.45 -49.16
C GLY A 436 -0.27 -62.59 -50.23
N LEU A 437 0.38 -62.47 -51.39
CA LEU A 437 -0.17 -62.98 -52.65
C LEU A 437 0.90 -63.01 -53.75
N ALA A 438 1.14 -64.22 -54.26
CA ALA A 438 2.08 -64.57 -55.32
C ALA A 438 1.66 -64.02 -56.69
N LYS A 439 2.65 -63.68 -57.54
CA LYS A 439 2.97 -64.41 -58.79
C LYS A 439 4.03 -63.72 -59.66
N ASP A 440 4.99 -64.54 -60.06
CA ASP A 440 5.60 -64.70 -61.40
C ASP A 440 6.22 -63.49 -62.15
N SER A 441 7.55 -63.55 -62.32
CA SER A 441 8.32 -63.46 -63.58
C SER A 441 9.81 -63.35 -63.22
N GLU A 442 10.62 -64.39 -63.36
CA GLU A 442 11.39 -64.75 -64.57
C GLU A 442 12.15 -63.57 -65.20
N GLY A 443 13.49 -63.70 -65.28
CA GLY A 443 14.28 -63.12 -66.37
C GLY A 443 15.48 -62.26 -65.97
N GLU A 444 16.65 -62.90 -66.02
CA GLU A 444 18.02 -62.35 -66.22
C GLU A 444 18.73 -61.55 -65.12
#